data_AF-A0A7J6H5V4-F1
#
_entry.id   AF-A0A7J6H5V4-F1
#
_cell.length_a   1.000
_cell.length_b   1.000
_cell.length_c   1.000
_cell.angle_alpha   90.00
_cell.angle_beta   90.00
_cell.angle_gamma   90.00
#
_symmetry.space_group_name_H-M   'P 1'
#
loop_
_entity.id
_entity.type
_entity.pdbx_description
1 polymer ?
#
loop_
_entity_poly.entity_id
_entity_poly.type
_entity_poly.pdbx_seq_one_letter_code
_entity_poly.pdbx_strand_id
1 'polypeptide(L)'
;MKFSILIFFLLFSISSRIGIVSAHYPRCGKIAGGRLCPNNLCCSFLGYCGSSFVYCSIGCQSQCSPRHHPPSPPPPPSPPPPSSPPPPSPPPPSPPPPSPPPPSPPPPSPPPPSPPPLSPPPPSPPPPSPPPPSPPPPPPASVERPDHKCGPSGGNSPCDPGRNINHITILDSPNKYILIPLSKILFAITAIPPGVNPLNKE
;
A
#
# COMPACT_ATOMS: atom_id res chain seq x y z
N MET A 1 -58.36 33.37 -17.31
CA MET A 1 -58.70 32.76 -16.00
C MET A 1 -58.92 31.24 -16.11
N LYS A 2 -59.89 30.76 -16.91
CA LYS A 2 -60.23 29.33 -17.03
C LYS A 2 -59.12 28.41 -17.57
N PHE A 3 -58.33 28.86 -18.55
CA PHE A 3 -57.18 28.09 -19.08
C PHE A 3 -56.04 27.90 -18.07
N SER A 4 -55.82 28.90 -17.20
CA SER A 4 -54.77 28.83 -16.18
C SER A 4 -55.10 27.83 -15.07
N ILE A 5 -56.39 27.70 -14.74
CA ILE A 5 -56.88 26.72 -13.77
C ILE A 5 -56.67 25.29 -14.31
N LEU A 6 -56.96 25.05 -15.59
CA LEU A 6 -56.85 23.72 -16.20
C LEU A 6 -55.39 23.24 -16.28
N ILE A 7 -54.44 24.16 -16.55
CA ILE A 7 -53.00 23.86 -16.57
C ILE A 7 -52.49 23.48 -15.17
N PHE A 8 -52.97 24.16 -14.11
CA PHE A 8 -52.55 23.87 -12.74
C PHE A 8 -52.99 22.47 -12.28
N PHE A 9 -54.21 22.06 -12.62
CA PHE A 9 -54.71 20.71 -12.34
C PHE A 9 -53.94 19.63 -13.10
N LEU A 10 -53.55 19.89 -14.35
CA LEU A 10 -52.72 18.97 -15.10
C LEU A 10 -51.35 18.81 -14.42
N LEU A 11 -50.65 19.90 -14.10
CA LEU A 11 -49.33 19.86 -13.45
C LEU A 11 -49.33 19.14 -12.10
N PHE A 12 -50.36 19.33 -11.28
CA PHE A 12 -50.53 18.63 -10.00
C PHE A 12 -50.80 17.13 -10.19
N SER A 13 -51.56 16.77 -11.23
CA SER A 13 -51.88 15.37 -11.54
C SER A 13 -50.68 14.58 -12.11
N ILE A 14 -49.77 15.22 -12.84
CA ILE A 14 -48.52 14.59 -13.33
C ILE A 14 -47.46 14.49 -12.22
N SER A 15 -47.37 15.45 -11.31
CA SER A 15 -46.40 15.40 -10.20
C SER A 15 -46.75 14.37 -9.12
N SER A 16 -48.04 14.03 -8.95
CA SER A 16 -48.46 12.92 -8.08
C SER A 16 -48.05 11.53 -8.59
N ARG A 17 -47.66 11.39 -9.86
CA ARG A 17 -47.19 10.13 -10.46
C ARG A 17 -45.67 9.95 -10.44
N ILE A 18 -44.92 10.97 -10.02
CA ILE A 18 -43.47 10.88 -9.87
C ILE A 18 -43.18 10.37 -8.45
N GLY A 19 -43.36 9.07 -8.26
CA GLY A 19 -42.85 8.37 -7.08
C GLY A 19 -41.33 8.35 -7.15
N ILE A 20 -40.66 9.06 -6.24
CA ILE A 20 -39.21 8.95 -6.09
C ILE A 20 -38.94 7.54 -5.57
N VAL A 21 -38.42 6.67 -6.43
CA VAL A 21 -37.90 5.36 -6.03
C VAL A 21 -36.65 5.62 -5.19
N SER A 22 -36.84 5.88 -3.90
CA SER A 22 -35.73 5.96 -2.96
C SER A 22 -35.18 4.55 -2.83
N ALA A 23 -34.00 4.30 -3.39
CA ALA A 23 -33.21 3.13 -3.09
C ALA A 23 -32.77 3.22 -1.62
N HIS A 24 -33.70 2.89 -0.72
CA HIS A 24 -33.49 3.01 0.71
C HIS A 24 -32.60 1.84 1.13
N TYR A 25 -31.29 2.09 1.15
CA TYR A 25 -30.35 1.08 1.63
C TYR A 25 -30.71 0.75 3.09
N PRO A 26 -31.02 -0.51 3.42
CA PRO A 26 -31.49 -0.84 4.75
C PRO A 26 -30.41 -0.47 5.78
N ARG A 27 -30.82 0.32 6.77
CA ARG A 27 -29.97 0.72 7.90
C ARG A 27 -29.94 -0.39 8.95
N CYS A 28 -28.81 -0.51 9.62
CA CYS A 28 -28.56 -1.54 10.64
C CYS A 28 -27.70 -1.01 11.79
N GLY A 29 -27.55 -1.83 12.83
CA GLY A 29 -26.63 -1.55 13.93
C GLY A 29 -27.10 -0.38 14.80
N LYS A 30 -26.16 0.33 15.44
CA LYS A 30 -26.46 1.34 16.48
C LYS A 30 -27.38 2.46 15.97
N ILE A 31 -27.17 2.91 14.74
CA ILE A 31 -27.98 3.99 14.14
C ILE A 31 -29.41 3.56 13.78
N ALA A 32 -29.67 2.25 13.79
CA ALA A 32 -30.97 1.66 13.49
C ALA A 32 -31.53 0.86 14.68
N GLY A 33 -31.16 1.24 15.92
CA GLY A 33 -31.66 0.59 17.13
C GLY A 33 -31.25 -0.88 17.28
N GLY A 34 -30.11 -1.27 16.72
CA GLY A 34 -29.63 -2.65 16.75
C GLY A 34 -30.24 -3.57 15.69
N ARG A 35 -30.99 -3.02 14.72
CA ARG A 35 -31.60 -3.82 13.64
C ARG A 35 -30.54 -4.62 12.87
N LEU A 36 -30.84 -5.90 12.62
CA LEU A 36 -30.04 -6.77 11.76
C LEU A 36 -30.37 -6.55 10.28
N CYS A 37 -29.38 -6.81 9.43
CA CYS A 37 -29.59 -6.75 7.99
C CYS A 37 -30.37 -7.96 7.49
N PRO A 38 -31.26 -7.78 6.49
CA PRO A 38 -31.94 -8.89 5.82
C PRO A 38 -30.93 -9.80 5.11
N ASN A 39 -31.34 -11.04 4.81
CA ASN A 39 -30.54 -12.03 4.07
C ASN A 39 -29.15 -12.32 4.66
N ASN A 40 -28.98 -12.14 5.97
CA ASN A 40 -27.71 -12.34 6.67
C ASN A 40 -26.55 -11.47 6.13
N LEU A 41 -26.86 -10.29 5.57
CA LEU A 41 -25.84 -9.35 5.10
C LEU A 41 -25.08 -8.74 6.28
N CYS A 42 -23.82 -8.36 6.05
CA CYS A 42 -23.00 -7.71 7.08
C CYS A 42 -23.48 -6.28 7.34
N CYS A 43 -23.49 -5.90 8.61
CA CYS A 43 -23.74 -4.52 9.01
C CYS A 43 -22.42 -3.75 9.15
N SER A 44 -22.16 -2.80 8.26
CA SER A 44 -20.92 -2.01 8.29
C SER A 44 -20.82 -1.11 9.52
N PHE A 45 -19.63 -0.55 9.78
CA PHE A 45 -19.43 0.42 10.87
C PHE A 45 -20.30 1.68 10.74
N LEU A 46 -20.70 2.02 9.50
CA LEU A 46 -21.57 3.14 9.17
C LEU A 46 -23.06 2.80 9.31
N GLY A 47 -23.41 1.55 9.62
CA GLY A 47 -24.79 1.11 9.82
C GLY A 47 -25.56 0.86 8.51
N TYR A 48 -24.87 0.30 7.52
CA TYR A 48 -25.46 -0.09 6.23
C TYR A 48 -25.24 -1.59 5.98
N CYS A 49 -26.18 -2.22 5.26
CA CYS A 49 -26.22 -3.66 5.02
C CYS A 49 -25.65 -4.10 3.67
N GLY A 50 -24.54 -4.82 3.63
CA GLY A 50 -23.97 -5.32 2.37
C GLY A 50 -23.18 -6.62 2.52
N SER A 51 -22.78 -7.21 1.40
CA SER A 51 -22.02 -8.48 1.34
C SER A 51 -20.55 -8.31 0.92
N SER A 52 -20.14 -7.11 0.50
CA SER A 52 -18.76 -6.87 0.09
C SER A 52 -17.85 -6.69 1.30
N PHE A 53 -16.54 -6.83 1.08
CA PHE A 53 -15.52 -6.68 2.11
C PHE A 53 -15.66 -5.38 2.92
N VAL A 54 -16.08 -4.27 2.30
CA VAL A 54 -16.28 -2.97 2.98
C VAL A 54 -17.34 -3.04 4.08
N TYR A 55 -18.34 -3.92 3.95
CA TYR A 55 -19.42 -4.10 4.94
C TYR A 55 -19.06 -5.15 5.99
N CYS A 56 -18.31 -6.19 5.61
CA CYS A 56 -17.97 -7.34 6.45
C CYS A 56 -16.60 -7.26 7.14
N SER A 57 -15.81 -6.21 6.88
CA SER A 57 -14.44 -6.07 7.39
C SER A 57 -14.40 -5.32 8.73
N ILE A 58 -13.28 -4.64 9.02
CA ILE A 58 -12.99 -3.99 10.28
C ILE A 58 -14.09 -2.98 10.61
N GLY A 59 -14.64 -3.09 11.82
CA GLY A 59 -15.72 -2.23 12.30
C GLY A 59 -17.13 -2.71 11.95
N CYS A 60 -17.30 -3.88 11.33
CA CYS A 60 -18.60 -4.50 11.18
C CYS A 60 -19.31 -4.67 12.55
N GLN A 61 -20.58 -4.29 12.63
CA GLN A 61 -21.38 -4.25 13.86
C GLN A 61 -22.12 -5.56 14.12
N SER A 62 -22.59 -6.25 13.09
CA SER A 62 -23.32 -7.52 13.20
C SER A 62 -23.27 -8.32 11.89
N GLN A 63 -23.44 -9.64 11.98
CA GLN A 63 -23.43 -10.57 10.83
C GLN A 63 -22.10 -10.58 10.04
N CYS A 64 -20.98 -10.35 10.72
CA CYS A 64 -19.64 -10.14 10.16
C CYS A 64 -18.92 -11.41 9.67
N SER A 65 -19.65 -12.49 9.39
CA SER A 65 -19.03 -13.77 9.09
C SER A 65 -18.42 -13.79 7.67
N PRO A 66 -17.18 -14.28 7.49
CA PRO A 66 -16.53 -14.39 6.18
C PRO A 66 -17.20 -15.40 5.23
N ARG A 67 -18.14 -16.22 5.75
CA ARG A 67 -18.91 -17.21 4.98
C ARG A 67 -20.07 -16.62 4.16
N HIS A 68 -20.33 -15.32 4.23
CA HIS A 68 -21.39 -14.66 3.44
C HIS A 68 -20.89 -13.96 2.18
N HIS A 69 -19.63 -14.16 1.80
CA HIS A 69 -19.25 -13.88 0.42
C HIS A 69 -20.09 -14.79 -0.49
N PRO A 70 -20.83 -14.25 -1.48
CA PRO A 70 -21.35 -15.10 -2.55
C PRO A 70 -20.16 -15.88 -3.12
N PRO A 71 -20.33 -17.17 -3.46
CA PRO A 71 -19.26 -17.92 -4.08
C PRO A 71 -18.72 -17.08 -5.24
N SER A 72 -17.39 -16.91 -5.28
CA SER A 72 -16.76 -16.25 -6.42
C SER A 72 -17.32 -16.86 -7.69
N PRO A 73 -17.68 -16.05 -8.72
CA PRO A 73 -18.09 -16.61 -9.99
C PRO A 73 -17.03 -17.61 -10.45
N PRO A 74 -17.42 -18.74 -11.08
CA PRO A 74 -16.43 -19.69 -11.59
C PRO A 74 -15.44 -18.94 -12.47
N PRO A 75 -14.13 -19.28 -12.41
CA PRO A 75 -13.15 -18.66 -13.29
C PRO A 75 -13.63 -18.82 -14.74
N PRO A 76 -13.41 -17.81 -15.60
CA PRO A 76 -13.73 -17.95 -17.01
C PRO A 76 -13.01 -19.19 -17.57
N PRO A 77 -13.62 -19.90 -18.54
CA PRO A 77 -12.98 -21.05 -19.17
C PRO A 77 -11.60 -20.63 -19.69
N SER A 78 -10.59 -21.47 -19.44
CA SER A 78 -9.24 -21.24 -19.95
C SER A 78 -9.30 -21.06 -21.47
N PRO A 79 -8.56 -20.09 -22.05
CA PRO A 79 -8.47 -19.97 -23.49
C PRO A 79 -7.95 -21.28 -24.09
N PRO A 80 -8.37 -21.65 -25.31
CA PRO A 80 -7.83 -22.82 -25.97
C PRO A 80 -6.30 -22.71 -26.07
N PRO A 81 -5.56 -23.82 -25.93
CA PRO A 81 -4.11 -23.78 -26.11
C PRO A 81 -3.79 -23.21 -27.48
N PRO A 82 -2.76 -22.34 -27.60
CA PRO A 82 -2.33 -21.85 -28.89
C PRO A 82 -1.99 -23.04 -29.79
N SER A 83 -2.38 -22.97 -31.05
CA SER A 83 -1.98 -23.95 -32.07
C SER A 83 -0.46 -24.11 -32.01
N SER A 84 0.01 -25.36 -31.96
CA SER A 84 1.44 -25.67 -31.95
C SER A 84 2.15 -24.93 -33.09
N PRO A 85 3.30 -24.27 -32.83
CA PRO A 85 4.04 -23.58 -33.87
C PRO A 85 4.47 -24.55 -34.98
N PRO A 86 4.60 -24.10 -36.23
CA PRO A 86 5.14 -24.93 -37.30
C PRO A 86 6.55 -25.42 -36.91
N PRO A 87 6.96 -26.62 -37.37
CA PRO A 87 8.29 -27.12 -37.12
C PRO A 87 9.35 -26.13 -37.65
N PRO A 88 10.48 -25.95 -36.95
CA PRO A 88 11.55 -25.08 -37.42
C PRO A 88 12.08 -25.56 -38.77
N SER A 89 12.39 -24.60 -39.66
CA SER A 89 13.04 -24.88 -40.93
C SER A 89 14.36 -25.64 -40.71
N PRO A 90 14.75 -26.57 -41.61
CA PRO A 90 16.03 -27.26 -41.49
C PRO A 90 17.19 -26.26 -41.50
N PRO A 91 18.29 -26.53 -40.75
CA PRO A 91 19.46 -25.66 -40.75
C PRO A 91 20.10 -25.61 -42.14
N PRO A 92 20.72 -24.47 -42.51
CA PRO A 92 21.47 -24.38 -43.76
C PRO A 92 22.64 -25.38 -43.76
N PRO A 93 23.08 -25.86 -44.94
CA PRO A 93 24.24 -26.74 -45.04
C PRO A 93 25.49 -26.07 -44.47
N SER A 94 26.33 -26.86 -43.79
CA SER A 94 27.58 -26.39 -43.19
C SER A 94 28.49 -25.77 -44.26
N PRO A 95 29.20 -24.67 -43.93
CA PRO A 95 30.18 -24.11 -44.83
C PRO A 95 31.33 -25.10 -45.10
N PRO A 96 32.00 -25.02 -46.26
CA PRO A 96 33.17 -25.84 -46.54
C PRO A 96 34.29 -25.59 -45.51
N PRO A 97 35.13 -26.59 -45.21
CA PRO A 97 36.23 -26.42 -44.28
C PRO A 97 37.24 -25.37 -44.80
N PRO A 98 37.84 -24.57 -43.91
CA PRO A 98 38.86 -23.60 -44.30
C PRO A 98 40.11 -24.31 -44.84
N SER A 99 40.78 -23.67 -45.79
CA SER A 99 42.06 -24.11 -46.32
C SER A 99 43.11 -24.26 -45.20
N PRO A 100 44.05 -25.21 -45.30
CA PRO A 100 45.10 -25.37 -44.30
C PRO A 100 45.98 -24.11 -44.19
N PRO A 101 46.44 -23.75 -42.98
CA PRO A 101 47.29 -22.60 -42.78
C PRO A 101 48.67 -22.80 -43.44
N PRO A 102 49.35 -21.72 -43.87
CA PRO A 102 50.71 -21.79 -44.38
C PRO A 102 51.69 -22.29 -43.30
N PRO A 103 52.85 -22.85 -43.70
CA PRO A 103 53.88 -23.28 -42.76
C PRO A 103 54.36 -22.11 -41.89
N SER A 104 54.63 -22.38 -40.60
CA SER A 104 55.15 -21.37 -39.68
C SER A 104 56.56 -20.91 -40.08
N PRO A 105 56.90 -19.62 -39.90
CA PRO A 105 58.27 -19.14 -40.10
C PRO A 105 59.24 -19.76 -39.08
N PRO A 106 60.54 -19.83 -39.40
CA PRO A 106 61.55 -20.31 -38.47
C PRO A 106 61.62 -19.43 -37.22
N PRO A 107 61.94 -20.00 -36.04
CA PRO A 107 62.00 -19.24 -34.80
C PRO A 107 63.14 -18.21 -34.82
N PRO A 108 62.94 -17.03 -34.21
CA PRO A 108 63.99 -16.03 -34.07
C PRO A 108 65.11 -16.53 -33.14
N SER A 109 66.32 -16.03 -33.36
CA SER A 109 67.49 -16.29 -32.51
C SER A 109 67.23 -15.88 -31.04
N PRO A 110 67.77 -16.60 -30.05
CA PRO A 110 67.55 -16.28 -28.64
C PRO A 110 68.16 -14.91 -28.27
N PRO A 111 67.48 -14.12 -27.41
CA PRO A 111 68.01 -12.85 -26.93
C PRO A 111 69.24 -13.05 -26.02
N PRO A 112 70.12 -12.03 -25.91
CA PRO A 112 71.24 -12.07 -24.98
C PRO A 112 70.75 -12.10 -23.51
N PRO A 113 71.56 -12.64 -22.56
CA PRO A 113 71.20 -12.68 -21.15
C PRO A 113 70.98 -11.27 -20.56
N SER A 114 69.98 -11.13 -19.69
CA SER A 114 69.70 -9.87 -18.99
C SER A 114 70.79 -9.54 -17.95
N PRO A 115 71.09 -8.25 -17.70
CA PRO A 115 71.98 -7.85 -16.61
C PRO A 115 71.39 -8.21 -15.23
N PRO A 116 72.22 -8.39 -14.20
CA PRO A 116 71.77 -8.69 -12.84
C PRO A 116 70.92 -7.53 -12.25
N PRO A 117 69.92 -7.83 -11.41
CA PRO A 117 69.07 -6.80 -10.81
C PRO A 117 69.85 -5.94 -9.80
N LEU A 118 69.54 -4.64 -9.78
CA LEU A 118 70.02 -3.71 -8.77
C LEU A 118 69.32 -3.97 -7.42
N SER A 119 70.04 -3.82 -6.32
CA SER A 119 69.54 -4.04 -4.95
C SER A 119 68.32 -3.15 -4.63
N PRO A 120 67.32 -3.65 -3.89
CA PRO A 120 66.13 -2.87 -3.53
C PRO A 120 66.47 -1.74 -2.54
N PRO A 121 65.76 -0.59 -2.59
CA PRO A 121 65.90 0.48 -1.61
C PRO A 121 65.37 0.04 -0.22
N PRO A 122 65.87 0.64 0.88
CA PRO A 122 65.40 0.33 2.22
C PRO A 122 63.92 0.76 2.43
N PRO A 123 63.16 0.05 3.29
CA PRO A 123 61.76 0.37 3.57
C PRO A 123 61.61 1.73 4.28
N SER A 124 60.54 2.45 3.96
CA SER A 124 60.18 3.73 4.60
C SER A 124 59.75 3.53 6.06
N PRO A 125 59.99 4.51 6.96
CA PRO A 125 59.56 4.43 8.35
C PRO A 125 58.02 4.44 8.48
N PRO A 126 57.45 3.78 9.52
CA PRO A 126 56.01 3.74 9.74
C PRO A 126 55.45 5.11 10.14
N PRO A 127 54.19 5.42 9.79
CA PRO A 127 53.54 6.68 10.18
C PRO A 127 53.29 6.75 11.70
N PRO A 128 53.22 7.96 12.29
CA PRO A 128 52.93 8.14 13.71
C PRO A 128 51.51 7.68 14.08
N SER A 129 51.35 7.22 15.32
CA SER A 129 50.07 6.71 15.85
C SER A 129 49.02 7.83 16.01
N PRO A 130 47.73 7.55 15.77
CA PRO A 130 46.67 8.54 15.96
C PRO A 130 46.46 8.89 17.45
N PRO A 131 45.99 10.11 17.76
CA PRO A 131 45.70 10.51 19.14
C PRO A 131 44.51 9.74 19.74
N PRO A 132 44.45 9.57 21.08
CA PRO A 132 43.36 8.85 21.74
C PRO A 132 42.03 9.62 21.66
N PRO A 133 40.88 8.91 21.66
CA PRO A 133 39.56 9.54 21.61
C PRO A 133 39.21 10.28 22.91
N SER A 134 38.43 11.36 22.78
CA SER A 134 37.93 12.17 23.89
C SER A 134 36.91 11.41 24.77
N PRO A 135 36.81 11.72 26.08
CA PRO A 135 35.86 11.06 26.98
C PRO A 135 34.40 11.46 26.69
N PRO A 136 33.43 10.55 26.95
CA PRO A 136 32.00 10.82 26.72
C PRO A 136 31.41 11.80 27.77
N PRO A 137 30.35 12.54 27.41
CA PRO A 137 29.67 13.45 28.34
C PRO A 137 28.85 12.70 29.40
N PRO A 138 28.59 13.33 30.57
CA PRO A 138 27.84 12.71 31.67
C PRO A 138 26.34 12.53 31.36
N PRO A 139 25.67 11.54 31.95
CA PRO A 139 24.26 11.26 31.71
C PRO A 139 23.33 12.30 32.38
N PRO A 140 22.14 12.59 31.81
CA PRO A 140 21.17 13.51 32.41
C PRO A 140 20.47 12.89 33.64
N ALA A 141 20.18 13.74 34.63
CA ALA A 141 19.54 13.36 35.89
C ALA A 141 18.12 12.77 35.69
N SER A 142 17.83 11.69 36.41
CA SER A 142 16.56 10.98 36.39
C SER A 142 15.42 11.83 36.96
N VAL A 143 14.41 12.12 36.15
CA VAL A 143 13.13 12.68 36.60
C VAL A 143 12.23 11.52 37.04
N GLU A 144 11.88 11.50 38.32
CA GLU A 144 10.94 10.56 38.94
C GLU A 144 9.53 10.77 38.38
N ARG A 145 8.90 9.69 37.90
CA ARG A 145 7.54 9.71 37.31
C ARG A 145 6.54 9.16 38.33
N PRO A 146 5.40 9.83 38.60
CA PRO A 146 4.42 9.34 39.56
C PRO A 146 3.61 8.15 39.02
N ASP A 147 3.40 7.15 39.87
CA ASP A 147 2.54 5.99 39.66
C ASP A 147 1.11 6.36 39.21
N HIS A 148 0.69 5.87 38.04
CA HIS A 148 -0.70 5.94 37.61
C HIS A 148 -1.43 4.64 37.99
N LYS A 149 -2.17 4.68 39.11
CA LYS A 149 -3.18 3.68 39.50
C LYS A 149 -4.41 3.81 38.60
N CYS A 150 -4.88 2.71 38.02
CA CYS A 150 -6.10 2.66 37.19
C CYS A 150 -7.16 1.74 37.84
N GLY A 151 -8.33 2.29 38.22
CA GLY A 151 -9.65 1.62 38.38
C GLY A 151 -9.88 0.52 39.46
N PRO A 152 -11.14 0.30 39.94
CA PRO A 152 -11.42 -0.32 41.24
C PRO A 152 -11.68 -1.84 41.24
N SER A 153 -11.31 -2.59 40.19
CA SER A 153 -11.47 -4.05 40.21
C SER A 153 -10.30 -4.72 39.51
N GLY A 154 -9.34 -5.17 40.32
CA GLY A 154 -8.03 -5.69 39.90
C GLY A 154 -8.11 -6.93 39.02
N GLY A 155 -8.14 -6.73 37.71
CA GLY A 155 -7.88 -7.76 36.70
C GLY A 155 -6.67 -7.38 35.84
N ASN A 156 -5.82 -8.36 35.55
CA ASN A 156 -4.58 -8.22 34.77
C ASN A 156 -4.84 -8.11 33.26
N SER A 157 -5.56 -7.07 32.81
CA SER A 157 -5.68 -6.74 31.38
C SER A 157 -4.71 -5.60 31.02
N PRO A 158 -4.08 -5.62 29.83
CA PRO A 158 -3.33 -4.48 29.33
C PRO A 158 -4.24 -3.24 29.22
N CYS A 159 -3.78 -2.09 29.71
CA CYS A 159 -4.50 -0.83 29.56
C CYS A 159 -4.51 -0.42 28.08
N ASP A 160 -5.66 -0.51 27.42
CA ASP A 160 -5.91 0.18 26.14
C ASP A 160 -5.68 1.68 26.34
N PRO A 161 -4.73 2.32 25.62
CA PRO A 161 -4.59 3.77 25.70
C PRO A 161 -5.84 4.40 25.09
N GLY A 162 -6.63 5.05 25.96
CA GLY A 162 -7.85 5.75 25.61
C GLY A 162 -7.65 6.62 24.36
N ARG A 163 -8.50 6.35 23.36
CA ARG A 163 -8.66 7.10 22.12
C ARG A 163 -8.91 8.58 22.45
N ASN A 164 -7.86 9.40 22.40
CA ASN A 164 -7.99 10.85 22.49
C ASN A 164 -8.69 11.32 21.21
N ILE A 165 -9.94 11.78 21.34
CA ILE A 165 -10.83 12.18 20.25
C ILE A 165 -10.37 13.44 19.49
N ASN A 166 -9.19 13.99 19.82
CA ASN A 166 -8.66 15.22 19.24
C ASN A 166 -7.54 14.98 18.20
N HIS A 167 -7.32 13.75 17.74
CA HIS A 167 -6.36 13.48 16.67
C HIS A 167 -6.90 12.43 15.69
N ILE A 168 -6.89 12.78 14.41
CA ILE A 168 -7.18 11.84 13.32
C ILE A 168 -5.85 11.25 12.86
N THR A 169 -5.71 9.94 12.94
CA THR A 169 -4.56 9.20 12.39
C THR A 169 -4.88 8.84 10.95
N ILE A 170 -4.26 9.51 9.98
CA ILE A 170 -4.32 9.10 8.58
C ILE A 170 -3.18 8.11 8.34
N LEU A 171 -3.55 6.88 7.96
CA LEU A 171 -2.61 5.82 7.62
C LEU A 171 -2.01 6.12 6.24
N ASP A 172 -0.82 6.72 6.22
CA ASP A 172 0.04 6.69 5.05
C ASP A 172 1.33 5.93 5.40
N SER A 173 1.35 4.64 5.03
CA SER A 173 2.51 3.74 5.09
C SER A 173 3.11 3.39 6.48
N PRO A 174 3.77 2.22 6.62
CA PRO A 174 3.78 1.47 7.87
C PRO A 174 4.68 2.01 9.00
N ASN A 175 5.39 3.15 8.90
CA ASN A 175 6.36 3.53 9.95
C ASN A 175 6.67 5.03 10.10
N LYS A 176 5.73 5.96 9.81
CA LYS A 176 5.96 7.38 10.13
C LYS A 176 4.71 8.10 10.60
N TYR A 177 4.59 8.30 11.91
CA TYR A 177 3.50 9.06 12.53
C TYR A 177 3.83 10.56 12.51
N ILE A 178 3.03 11.35 11.81
CA ILE A 178 3.08 12.82 11.90
C ILE A 178 1.86 13.27 12.69
N LEU A 179 2.07 13.78 13.91
CA LEU A 179 1.00 14.41 14.70
C LEU A 179 0.75 15.83 14.16
N ILE A 180 -0.44 16.05 13.58
CA ILE A 180 -0.89 17.39 13.18
C ILE A 180 -2.01 17.86 14.14
N PRO A 181 -1.84 18.96 14.88
CA PRO A 181 -2.85 19.48 15.80
C PRO A 181 -4.05 20.08 15.04
N LEU A 182 -5.27 19.90 15.55
CA LEU A 182 -6.54 20.35 14.92
C LEU A 182 -6.55 21.83 14.51
N SER A 183 -5.84 22.70 15.22
CA SER A 183 -5.73 24.14 14.92
C SER A 183 -5.03 24.44 13.60
N LYS A 184 -4.24 23.49 13.07
CA LYS A 184 -3.54 23.61 11.79
C LYS A 184 -4.26 22.89 10.64
N ILE A 185 -5.29 22.08 10.93
CA ILE A 185 -6.05 21.33 9.92
C ILE A 185 -6.82 22.29 8.99
N LEU A 186 -7.36 23.39 9.52
CA LEU A 186 -8.09 24.36 8.71
C LEU A 186 -7.18 25.09 7.70
N PHE A 187 -5.90 25.28 8.01
CA PHE A 187 -4.90 25.86 7.10
C PHE A 187 -4.42 24.89 6.01
N ALA A 188 -4.48 23.58 6.27
CA ALA A 188 -4.08 22.56 5.28
C ALA A 188 -5.18 22.33 4.22
N ILE A 189 -6.45 22.49 4.58
CA ILE A 189 -7.58 22.30 3.64
C ILE A 189 -7.70 23.50 2.67
N THR A 190 -7.29 24.70 3.08
CA THR A 190 -7.36 25.91 2.24
C THR A 190 -6.18 26.10 1.28
N ALA A 191 -5.14 25.26 1.37
CA ALA A 191 -3.99 25.31 0.47
C ALA A 191 -4.09 24.33 -0.72
N ILE A 192 -5.18 23.57 -0.84
CA ILE A 192 -5.41 22.68 -1.98
C ILE A 192 -6.20 23.50 -3.02
N PRO A 193 -5.60 23.91 -4.16
CA PRO A 193 -6.35 24.54 -5.23
C PRO A 193 -7.47 23.58 -5.67
N PRO A 194 -8.68 24.07 -5.97
CA PRO A 194 -9.78 23.22 -6.42
C PRO A 194 -9.40 22.60 -7.76
N GLY A 195 -8.91 21.35 -7.75
CA GLY A 195 -8.50 20.66 -8.97
C GLY A 195 -7.57 19.45 -8.82
N VAL A 196 -7.00 19.16 -7.65
CA VAL A 196 -6.09 18.00 -7.51
C VAL A 196 -6.82 16.84 -6.84
N ASN A 197 -7.18 15.84 -7.65
CA ASN A 197 -7.75 14.57 -7.26
C ASN A 197 -6.58 13.58 -7.02
N PRO A 198 -6.33 13.04 -5.82
CA PRO A 198 -5.15 12.22 -5.56
C PRO A 198 -5.28 10.75 -6.02
N LEU A 199 -6.26 10.43 -6.88
CA LEU A 199 -6.55 9.05 -7.33
C LEU A 199 -6.14 8.75 -8.79
N ASN A 200 -5.36 9.62 -9.42
CA ASN A 200 -4.70 9.35 -10.70
C ASN A 200 -3.22 9.76 -10.65
N LYS A 201 -2.36 8.80 -10.30
CA LYS A 201 -0.93 8.87 -10.60
C LYS A 201 -0.50 7.55 -11.23
N GLU A 202 -0.73 7.45 -12.53
CA GLU A 202 0.27 6.94 -13.47
C GLU A 202 1.05 8.13 -14.02
#